data_AF-A0A0R1JS45-F1
#
_entry.id   AF-A0A0R1JS45-F1
#
_cell.length_a   1.000
_cell.length_b   1.000
_cell.length_c   1.000
_cell.angle_alpha   90.00
_cell.angle_beta   90.00
_cell.angle_gamma   90.00
#
_symmetry.space_group_name_H-M   'P 1'
#
loop_
_entity.id
_entity.type
_entity.pdbx_description
1 polymer ?
#
loop_
_entity_poly.entity_id
_entity_poly.type
_entity_poly.pdbx_seq_one_letter_code
_entity_poly.pdbx_strand_id
1 'polypeptide(L)'
;MYLYLLHWVSTPQTTMLYGSTLTHAPDGTVSFSNRRQTPGAVIHTWENLPVGALHKPHPTLPLLQRGHTYGYQLNAAVHPVGTTGVNIQFLDAAGATVGEVLQPERKGEFTFPENAADYRIELLNMNNERLNFRSLYLAESPTLAKLMVTEATDLNLVHAHDGDQHSAAVDVVAMRRRAIAEPLWLSGQADQYFLRFTHAQLSDPEWLELYAEKLGKHLHKKFGRRQVDLTLRAETAEAEGAIEAIAKVLG
;
A
#
# COMPACT_ATOMS: atom_id res chain seq x y z
N MET A 1 -11.28 11.35 -1.70
CA MET A 1 -11.49 9.90 -1.93
C MET A 1 -10.39 9.12 -1.20
N TYR A 2 -10.50 7.81 -1.02
CA TYR A 2 -9.44 7.04 -0.36
C TYR A 2 -8.75 6.07 -1.33
N LEU A 3 -7.43 6.02 -1.24
CA LEU A 3 -6.61 4.92 -1.75
C LEU A 3 -6.09 4.15 -0.54
N TYR A 4 -6.30 2.85 -0.51
CA TYR A 4 -5.76 1.98 0.53
C TYR A 4 -4.49 1.31 0.02
N LEU A 5 -3.40 1.43 0.79
CA LEU A 5 -2.15 0.71 0.56
C LEU A 5 -2.09 -0.48 1.50
N LEU A 6 -2.22 -1.68 0.93
CA LEU A 6 -2.06 -2.91 1.66
C LEU A 6 -0.58 -3.29 1.73
N HIS A 7 -0.15 -3.68 2.92
CA HIS A 7 1.20 -4.05 3.26
C HIS A 7 1.29 -5.51 3.66
N TRP A 8 2.35 -6.18 3.22
CA TRP A 8 2.67 -7.51 3.69
C TRP A 8 3.37 -7.41 5.04
N VAL A 9 2.58 -7.49 6.12
CA VAL A 9 3.10 -7.52 7.49
C VAL A 9 3.56 -8.93 7.84
N SER A 10 4.58 -9.04 8.68
CA SER A 10 5.10 -10.34 9.13
C SER A 10 4.08 -11.02 10.06
N THR A 11 3.14 -11.75 9.48
CA THR A 11 2.15 -12.58 10.18
C THR A 11 2.33 -14.03 9.73
N PRO A 12 2.87 -14.92 10.60
CA PRO A 12 3.25 -16.27 10.19
C PRO A 12 2.08 -17.13 9.69
N GLN A 13 0.86 -16.81 10.12
CA GLN A 13 -0.33 -17.62 9.82
C GLN A 13 -0.93 -17.38 8.44
N THR A 14 -0.62 -16.24 7.81
CA THR A 14 -1.20 -15.84 6.52
C THR A 14 -0.21 -15.93 5.37
N THR A 15 1.00 -16.43 5.61
CA THR A 15 2.07 -16.53 4.60
C THR A 15 2.57 -17.97 4.48
N MET A 16 2.75 -18.44 3.25
CA MET A 16 3.33 -19.76 2.99
C MET A 16 4.83 -19.76 3.32
N LEU A 17 5.20 -20.20 4.52
CA LEU A 17 6.59 -20.22 4.97
C LEU A 17 7.32 -21.54 4.64
N TYR A 18 6.61 -22.63 4.36
CA TYR A 18 7.24 -23.92 4.13
C TYR A 18 8.08 -23.95 2.85
N GLY A 19 9.39 -24.12 3.01
CA GLY A 19 10.35 -24.09 1.89
C GLY A 19 10.57 -22.70 1.29
N SER A 20 10.03 -21.65 1.92
CA SER A 20 10.11 -20.27 1.46
C SER A 20 11.20 -19.50 2.19
N THR A 21 11.82 -18.52 1.51
CA THR A 21 12.57 -17.45 2.16
C THR A 21 11.71 -16.19 2.16
N LEU A 22 11.59 -15.53 3.31
CA LEU A 22 10.86 -14.28 3.48
C LEU A 22 11.74 -13.28 4.23
N THR A 23 12.01 -12.12 3.63
CA THR A 23 12.74 -11.02 4.29
C THR A 23 11.97 -9.71 4.19
N HIS A 24 11.92 -8.98 5.30
CA HIS A 24 11.34 -7.64 5.39
C HIS A 24 12.48 -6.62 5.42
N ALA A 25 12.49 -5.71 4.45
CA ALA A 25 13.42 -4.58 4.43
C ALA A 25 12.88 -3.40 5.25
N PRO A 26 13.76 -2.50 5.75
CA PRO A 26 13.33 -1.32 6.52
C PRO A 26 12.41 -0.36 5.76
N ASP A 27 12.46 -0.36 4.43
CA ASP A 27 11.58 0.42 3.54
C ASP A 27 10.17 -0.18 3.40
N GLY A 28 9.93 -1.35 4.00
CA GLY A 28 8.68 -2.07 3.91
C GLY A 28 8.57 -3.04 2.74
N THR A 29 9.57 -3.13 1.88
CA THR A 29 9.64 -4.13 0.81
C THR A 29 9.74 -5.52 1.42
N VAL A 30 8.97 -6.48 0.88
CA VAL A 30 9.00 -7.88 1.29
C VAL A 30 9.51 -8.73 0.14
N SER A 31 10.63 -9.42 0.35
CA SER A 31 11.19 -10.36 -0.63
C SER A 31 10.80 -11.78 -0.26
N PHE A 32 10.05 -12.42 -1.14
CA PHE A 32 9.62 -13.80 -1.05
C PHE A 32 10.29 -14.64 -2.16
N SER A 33 10.65 -15.89 -1.84
CA SER A 33 11.19 -16.84 -2.82
C SER A 33 10.84 -18.28 -2.44
N ASN A 34 10.19 -19.00 -3.36
CA ASN A 34 9.96 -20.44 -3.23
C ASN A 34 9.76 -21.11 -4.60
N ARG A 35 10.84 -21.65 -5.18
CA ARG A 35 10.80 -22.33 -6.50
C ARG A 35 10.05 -23.67 -6.51
N ARG A 36 9.74 -24.21 -5.33
CA ARG A 36 9.11 -25.54 -5.17
C ARG A 36 7.65 -25.44 -4.78
N GLN A 37 7.13 -24.23 -4.56
CA GLN A 37 5.73 -24.04 -4.26
C GLN A 37 4.90 -24.47 -5.48
N THR A 38 3.89 -25.29 -5.23
CA THR A 38 2.97 -25.76 -6.27
C THR A 38 2.21 -24.57 -6.89
N PRO A 39 1.99 -24.54 -8.20
CA PRO A 39 1.11 -23.56 -8.84
C PRO A 39 -0.30 -23.61 -8.26
N GLY A 40 -0.96 -22.46 -8.18
CA GLY A 40 -2.27 -22.27 -7.54
C GLY A 40 -2.21 -22.13 -6.01
N ALA A 41 -1.07 -22.39 -5.36
CA ALA A 41 -0.96 -22.22 -3.91
C ALA A 41 -0.92 -20.74 -3.52
N VAL A 42 -1.59 -20.42 -2.41
CA VAL A 42 -1.54 -19.08 -1.80
C VAL A 42 -0.15 -18.81 -1.27
N ILE A 43 0.42 -17.67 -1.67
CA ILE A 43 1.69 -17.13 -1.16
C ILE A 43 1.41 -16.35 0.14
N HIS A 44 0.41 -15.46 0.10
CA HIS A 44 0.05 -14.60 1.21
C HIS A 44 -1.43 -14.23 1.17
N THR A 45 -2.03 -14.04 2.35
CA THR A 45 -3.42 -13.60 2.53
C THR A 45 -3.47 -12.33 3.37
N TRP A 46 -4.16 -11.31 2.86
CA TRP A 46 -4.69 -10.24 3.67
C TRP A 46 -6.14 -10.56 4.02
N GLU A 47 -6.43 -10.64 5.31
CA GLU A 47 -7.77 -10.89 5.83
C GLU A 47 -7.98 -10.16 7.16
N ASN A 48 -9.24 -9.91 7.48
CA ASN A 48 -9.63 -9.43 8.80
C ASN A 48 -9.55 -10.56 9.82
N LEU A 49 -9.06 -10.26 11.02
CA LEU A 49 -9.12 -11.22 12.11
C LEU A 49 -10.57 -11.45 12.56
N PRO A 50 -10.96 -12.69 12.91
CA PRO A 50 -12.29 -12.98 13.43
C PRO A 50 -12.65 -12.10 14.64
N VAL A 51 -13.95 -11.83 14.81
CA VAL A 51 -14.48 -10.88 15.81
C VAL A 51 -14.05 -11.18 17.27
N GLY A 52 -13.57 -12.39 17.59
CA GLY A 52 -13.09 -12.80 18.92
C GLY A 52 -11.59 -13.13 19.06
N ALA A 53 -10.72 -12.73 18.11
CA ALA A 53 -9.29 -12.99 18.23
C ALA A 53 -8.69 -12.34 19.50
N LEU A 54 -7.95 -13.14 20.29
CA LEU A 54 -7.33 -12.74 21.58
C LEU A 54 -6.41 -11.51 21.46
N HIS A 55 -5.86 -11.28 20.27
CA HIS A 55 -5.15 -10.07 19.91
C HIS A 55 -5.69 -9.58 18.57
N LYS A 56 -6.35 -8.42 18.57
CA LYS A 56 -6.58 -7.62 17.36
C LYS A 56 -5.45 -6.60 17.26
N PRO A 57 -4.30 -6.89 16.63
CA PRO A 57 -3.45 -5.81 16.18
C PRO A 57 -4.33 -4.97 15.25
N HIS A 58 -4.60 -3.73 15.64
CA HIS A 58 -5.06 -2.76 14.66
C HIS A 58 -3.99 -2.72 13.58
N PRO A 59 -4.34 -2.90 12.29
CA PRO A 59 -5.63 -2.62 11.67
C PRO A 59 -6.20 -3.72 10.73
N THR A 60 -7.46 -3.52 10.39
CA THR A 60 -8.28 -4.33 9.48
C THR A 60 -8.15 -3.87 8.03
N LEU A 61 -8.50 -4.74 7.09
CA LEU A 61 -8.84 -4.36 5.72
C LEU A 61 -9.97 -3.31 5.70
N PRO A 62 -10.00 -2.43 4.68
CA PRO A 62 -11.05 -1.41 4.59
C PRO A 62 -12.43 -2.03 4.39
N LEU A 63 -13.45 -1.43 5.01
CA LEU A 63 -14.83 -1.84 4.79
C LEU A 63 -15.28 -1.44 3.38
N LEU A 64 -15.71 -2.43 2.59
CA LEU A 64 -16.22 -2.22 1.25
C LEU A 64 -17.75 -2.08 1.28
N GLN A 65 -18.27 -1.21 0.43
CA GLN A 65 -19.71 -1.03 0.26
C GLN A 65 -20.26 -2.08 -0.70
N ARG A 66 -21.36 -2.73 -0.30
CA ARG A 66 -22.05 -3.73 -1.14
C ARG A 66 -22.54 -3.09 -2.44
N GLY A 67 -22.48 -3.85 -3.53
CA GLY A 67 -22.87 -3.41 -4.88
C GLY A 67 -21.87 -2.45 -5.55
N HIS A 68 -20.83 -2.00 -4.85
CA HIS A 68 -19.82 -1.10 -5.41
C HIS A 68 -18.67 -1.89 -6.05
N THR A 69 -18.08 -1.30 -7.08
CA THR A 69 -16.95 -1.89 -7.81
C THR A 69 -15.64 -1.25 -7.38
N TYR A 70 -14.68 -2.10 -7.04
CA TYR A 70 -13.35 -1.73 -6.56
C TYR A 70 -12.30 -2.19 -7.55
N GLY A 71 -11.29 -1.36 -7.75
CA GLY A 71 -10.09 -1.72 -8.50
C GLY A 71 -8.96 -2.07 -7.54
N TYR A 72 -8.07 -2.94 -7.98
CA TYR A 72 -6.80 -3.21 -7.30
C TYR A 72 -5.61 -3.21 -8.26
N GLN A 73 -4.43 -2.93 -7.71
CA GLN A 73 -3.17 -3.03 -8.43
C GLN A 73 -2.04 -3.48 -7.51
N LEU A 74 -1.36 -4.55 -7.89
CA LEU A 74 -0.20 -5.10 -7.20
C LEU A 74 1.08 -4.39 -7.66
N ASN A 75 1.72 -3.66 -6.74
CA ASN A 75 3.05 -3.10 -6.94
C ASN A 75 4.11 -4.08 -6.44
N ALA A 76 4.62 -4.90 -7.36
CA ALA A 76 5.67 -5.86 -7.06
C ALA A 76 6.54 -6.17 -8.28
N ALA A 77 7.81 -6.49 -8.04
CA ALA A 77 8.67 -7.12 -9.04
C ALA A 77 8.54 -8.64 -8.94
N VAL A 78 8.11 -9.28 -10.03
CA VAL A 78 7.78 -10.71 -10.08
C VAL A 78 8.72 -11.39 -11.06
N HIS A 79 9.30 -12.51 -10.66
CA HIS A 79 10.14 -13.34 -11.52
C HIS A 79 9.72 -14.82 -11.44
N PRO A 80 9.41 -15.46 -12.59
CA PRO A 80 9.26 -14.88 -13.92
C PRO A 80 8.11 -13.86 -14.01
N VAL A 81 8.11 -12.98 -15.01
CA VAL A 81 7.02 -12.00 -15.17
C VAL A 81 5.69 -12.71 -15.42
N GLY A 82 4.60 -12.25 -14.79
CA GLY A 82 3.26 -12.83 -14.97
C GLY A 82 2.99 -14.12 -14.19
N THR A 83 3.85 -14.45 -13.23
CA THR A 83 3.74 -15.69 -12.44
C THR A 83 3.17 -15.49 -11.03
N THR A 84 2.53 -14.35 -10.78
CA THR A 84 1.80 -14.08 -9.53
C THR A 84 0.46 -13.48 -9.88
N GLY A 85 -0.61 -14.13 -9.41
CA GLY A 85 -1.99 -13.68 -9.56
C GLY A 85 -2.56 -13.11 -8.26
N VAL A 86 -3.75 -12.53 -8.34
CA VAL A 86 -4.51 -12.04 -7.20
C VAL A 86 -5.87 -12.71 -7.18
N ASN A 87 -6.25 -13.25 -6.02
CA ASN A 87 -7.59 -13.78 -5.77
C ASN A 87 -8.29 -12.92 -4.72
N ILE A 88 -9.55 -12.56 -5.00
CA ILE A 88 -10.42 -11.86 -4.05
C ILE A 88 -11.49 -12.87 -3.64
N GLN A 89 -11.53 -13.26 -2.36
CA GLN A 89 -12.58 -14.14 -1.85
C GLN A 89 -13.56 -13.35 -1.00
N PHE A 90 -14.85 -13.61 -1.22
CA PHE A 90 -15.95 -13.01 -0.46
C PHE A 90 -16.47 -13.99 0.56
N LEU A 91 -16.71 -13.50 1.78
CA LEU A 91 -17.06 -14.32 2.93
C LEU A 91 -18.44 -13.89 3.46
N ASP A 92 -19.25 -14.86 3.90
CA ASP A 92 -20.45 -14.57 4.69
C ASP A 92 -20.11 -14.19 6.14
N ALA A 93 -21.14 -13.92 6.94
CA ALA A 93 -20.98 -13.56 8.35
C ALA A 93 -20.41 -14.69 9.23
N ALA A 94 -20.42 -15.94 8.75
CA ALA A 94 -19.80 -17.09 9.40
C ALA A 94 -18.35 -17.33 8.94
N GLY A 95 -17.85 -16.53 7.99
CA GLY A 95 -16.51 -16.67 7.41
C GLY A 95 -16.43 -17.70 6.28
N ALA A 96 -17.55 -18.23 5.80
CA ALA A 96 -17.56 -19.17 4.68
C ALA A 96 -17.51 -18.43 3.33
N THR A 97 -16.74 -18.96 2.38
CA THR A 97 -16.64 -18.38 1.04
C THR A 97 -17.98 -18.45 0.30
N VAL A 98 -18.51 -17.29 -0.10
CA VAL A 98 -19.73 -17.16 -0.91
C VAL A 98 -19.46 -16.84 -2.38
N GLY A 99 -18.21 -16.54 -2.72
CA GLY A 99 -17.74 -16.32 -4.08
C GLY A 99 -16.28 -15.91 -4.13
N GLU A 100 -15.71 -15.90 -5.32
CA GLU A 100 -14.35 -15.40 -5.56
C GLU A 100 -14.19 -14.77 -6.94
N VAL A 101 -13.20 -13.89 -7.06
CA VAL A 101 -12.72 -13.32 -8.32
C VAL A 101 -11.22 -13.55 -8.39
N LEU A 102 -10.84 -14.50 -9.23
CA LEU A 102 -9.45 -14.81 -9.53
C LEU A 102 -9.02 -14.07 -10.80
N GLN A 103 -7.97 -13.24 -10.71
CA GLN A 103 -7.33 -12.70 -11.91
C GLN A 103 -5.84 -13.05 -11.93
N PRO A 104 -5.33 -13.61 -13.04
CA PRO A 104 -3.90 -13.83 -13.22
C PRO A 104 -3.13 -12.50 -13.35
N GLU A 105 -3.81 -11.41 -13.72
CA GLU A 105 -3.23 -10.10 -13.84
C GLU A 105 -2.93 -9.44 -12.49
N ARG A 106 -1.87 -8.63 -12.48
CA ARG A 106 -1.47 -7.80 -11.33
C ARG A 106 -2.37 -6.57 -11.12
N LYS A 107 -3.42 -6.40 -11.91
CA LYS A 107 -4.42 -5.34 -11.78
C LYS A 107 -5.76 -5.89 -12.22
N GLY A 108 -6.83 -5.44 -11.57
CA GLY A 108 -8.15 -5.97 -11.83
C GLY A 108 -9.23 -5.18 -11.12
N GLU A 109 -10.47 -5.56 -11.39
CA GLU A 109 -11.67 -5.01 -10.74
C GLU A 109 -12.56 -6.14 -10.23
N PHE A 110 -13.31 -5.85 -9.17
CA PHE A 110 -14.34 -6.74 -8.64
C PHE A 110 -15.47 -5.92 -8.02
N THR A 111 -16.69 -6.47 -8.04
CA THR A 111 -17.84 -5.89 -7.36
C THR A 111 -18.04 -6.59 -6.02
N PHE A 112 -18.15 -5.84 -4.92
CA PHE A 112 -18.37 -6.43 -3.60
C PHE A 112 -19.83 -6.95 -3.49
N PRO A 113 -20.07 -8.26 -3.33
CA PRO A 113 -21.41 -8.83 -3.43
C PRO A 113 -22.36 -8.40 -2.30
N GLU A 114 -23.66 -8.34 -2.59
CA GLU A 114 -24.71 -8.01 -1.61
C GLU A 114 -24.82 -9.01 -0.46
N ASN A 115 -24.52 -10.29 -0.74
CA ASN A 115 -24.58 -11.38 0.24
C ASN A 115 -23.26 -11.58 1.01
N ALA A 116 -22.23 -10.78 0.74
CA ALA A 116 -20.96 -10.83 1.46
C ALA A 116 -20.99 -9.96 2.73
N ALA A 117 -20.34 -10.44 3.77
CA ALA A 117 -20.10 -9.73 5.02
C ALA A 117 -18.65 -9.27 5.14
N ASP A 118 -17.71 -10.02 4.55
CA ASP A 118 -16.28 -9.73 4.60
C ASP A 118 -15.58 -10.20 3.32
N TYR A 119 -14.29 -9.95 3.21
CA TYR A 119 -13.46 -10.39 2.10
C TYR A 119 -12.01 -10.62 2.54
N ARG A 120 -11.28 -11.35 1.70
CA ARG A 120 -9.83 -11.48 1.80
C ARG A 120 -9.18 -11.39 0.42
N ILE A 121 -7.94 -10.95 0.40
CA ILE A 121 -7.12 -10.82 -0.80
C ILE A 121 -5.96 -11.80 -0.68
N GLU A 122 -5.75 -12.62 -1.70
CA GLU A 122 -4.69 -13.62 -1.72
C GLU A 122 -3.73 -13.36 -2.89
N LEU A 123 -2.43 -13.42 -2.62
CA LEU A 123 -1.43 -13.56 -3.67
C LEU A 123 -1.30 -15.03 -4.02
N LEU A 124 -1.43 -15.36 -5.30
CA LEU A 124 -1.31 -16.73 -5.77
C LEU A 124 -0.01 -16.97 -6.51
N ASN A 125 0.57 -18.14 -6.27
CA ASN A 125 1.69 -18.64 -7.04
C ASN A 125 1.23 -19.18 -8.40
N MET A 126 1.69 -18.59 -9.50
CA MET A 126 1.47 -19.08 -10.86
C MET A 126 2.81 -19.44 -11.54
N ASN A 127 3.60 -20.29 -10.87
CA ASN A 127 5.02 -20.57 -11.18
C ASN A 127 5.99 -19.43 -10.83
N ASN A 128 5.70 -18.71 -9.75
CA ASN A 128 6.59 -17.71 -9.17
C ASN A 128 7.85 -18.38 -8.62
N GLU A 129 9.01 -17.81 -8.92
CA GLU A 129 10.25 -18.16 -8.23
C GLU A 129 10.59 -17.14 -7.13
N ARG A 130 10.40 -15.86 -7.45
CA ARG A 130 10.72 -14.73 -6.58
C ARG A 130 9.71 -13.61 -6.75
N LEU A 131 9.37 -12.98 -5.64
CA LEU A 131 8.45 -11.85 -5.56
C LEU A 131 9.04 -10.80 -4.61
N ASN A 132 9.27 -9.59 -5.11
CA ASN A 132 9.60 -8.42 -4.29
C ASN A 132 8.35 -7.54 -4.22
N PHE A 133 7.56 -7.74 -3.17
CA PHE A 133 6.33 -7.01 -2.89
C PHE A 133 6.62 -5.65 -2.27
N ARG A 134 5.92 -4.61 -2.73
CA ARG A 134 5.93 -3.28 -2.11
C ARG A 134 4.58 -2.96 -1.47
N SER A 135 3.52 -3.03 -2.28
CA SER A 135 2.16 -2.71 -1.84
C SER A 135 1.12 -3.33 -2.77
N LEU A 136 -0.11 -3.41 -2.28
CA LEU A 136 -1.29 -3.60 -3.11
C LEU A 136 -2.20 -2.38 -2.93
N TYR A 137 -2.55 -1.74 -4.03
CA TYR A 137 -3.48 -0.62 -4.07
C TYR A 137 -4.91 -1.14 -4.14
N LEU A 138 -5.80 -0.53 -3.38
CA LEU A 138 -7.23 -0.80 -3.40
C LEU A 138 -7.98 0.52 -3.30
N ALA A 139 -8.92 0.78 -4.20
CA ALA A 139 -9.82 1.93 -4.16
C ALA A 139 -11.08 1.61 -4.97
N GLU A 140 -12.09 2.48 -4.92
CA GLU A 140 -13.20 2.39 -5.86
C GLU A 140 -12.68 2.44 -7.31
N SER A 141 -13.24 1.61 -8.19
CA SER A 141 -12.76 1.49 -9.59
C SER A 141 -12.67 2.84 -10.30
N PRO A 142 -13.68 3.73 -10.25
CA PRO A 142 -13.59 5.06 -10.89
C PRO A 142 -12.45 5.93 -10.35
N THR A 143 -12.10 5.76 -9.07
CA THR A 143 -10.98 6.44 -8.44
C THR A 143 -9.66 5.87 -8.94
N LEU A 144 -9.48 4.56 -8.86
CA LEU A 144 -8.21 3.92 -9.22
C LEU A 144 -7.91 4.05 -10.71
N ALA A 145 -8.93 4.00 -11.57
CA ALA A 145 -8.79 4.10 -13.03
C ALA A 145 -8.14 5.41 -13.49
N LYS A 146 -8.32 6.49 -12.73
CA LYS A 146 -7.75 7.81 -13.01
C LYS A 146 -6.44 8.05 -12.28
N LEU A 147 -6.12 7.23 -11.29
CA LEU A 147 -5.03 7.54 -10.37
C LEU A 147 -3.69 7.06 -10.92
N MET A 148 -2.72 7.97 -10.96
CA MET A 148 -1.34 7.63 -11.24
C MET A 148 -0.57 7.56 -9.91
N VAL A 149 -0.17 6.33 -9.53
CA VAL A 149 0.56 6.07 -8.29
C VAL A 149 1.98 5.60 -8.58
N THR A 150 2.96 6.26 -7.95
CA THR A 150 4.38 5.91 -8.03
C THR A 150 4.98 5.82 -6.64
N GLU A 151 5.75 4.75 -6.37
CA GLU A 151 6.46 4.57 -5.10
C GLU A 151 7.97 4.73 -5.27
N ALA A 152 8.57 5.59 -4.44
CA ALA A 152 10.02 5.76 -4.30
C ALA A 152 10.49 5.11 -3.00
N THR A 153 11.07 3.92 -3.11
CA THR A 153 11.48 3.07 -1.96
C THR A 153 12.61 3.69 -1.15
N ASP A 154 13.50 4.45 -1.78
CA ASP A 154 14.60 5.16 -1.12
C ASP A 154 14.13 6.28 -0.18
N LEU A 155 12.91 6.78 -0.38
CA LEU A 155 12.28 7.84 0.41
C LEU A 155 11.06 7.36 1.20
N ASN A 156 10.70 6.08 1.14
CA ASN A 156 9.41 5.56 1.65
C ASN A 156 8.20 6.39 1.19
N LEU A 157 8.27 6.90 -0.04
CA LEU A 157 7.38 7.93 -0.56
C LEU A 157 6.39 7.32 -1.55
N VAL A 158 5.12 7.68 -1.42
CA VAL A 158 4.07 7.39 -2.39
C VAL A 158 3.65 8.71 -3.00
N HIS A 159 3.78 8.83 -4.30
CA HIS A 159 3.27 9.97 -5.06
C HIS A 159 2.01 9.54 -5.80
N ALA A 160 0.90 10.22 -5.53
CA ALA A 160 -0.39 9.99 -6.16
C ALA A 160 -0.94 11.29 -6.74
N HIS A 161 -1.43 11.23 -7.97
CA HIS A 161 -2.05 12.36 -8.68
C HIS A 161 -3.08 11.83 -9.67
N ASP A 162 -4.00 12.71 -10.10
CA ASP A 162 -4.92 12.40 -11.18
C ASP A 162 -4.14 12.32 -12.51
N GLY A 163 -4.31 11.23 -13.24
CA GLY A 163 -3.64 10.98 -14.52
C GLY A 163 -4.01 11.98 -15.61
N ASP A 164 -5.16 12.63 -15.48
CA ASP A 164 -5.63 13.63 -16.44
C ASP A 164 -5.07 15.04 -16.16
N GLN A 165 -4.54 15.32 -14.95
CA GLN A 165 -4.11 16.67 -14.55
C GLN A 165 -2.97 16.64 -13.50
N HIS A 166 -1.84 17.28 -13.78
CA HIS A 166 -0.92 17.71 -12.73
C HIS A 166 -1.39 19.04 -12.16
N SER A 167 -1.59 19.12 -10.84
CA SER A 167 -1.96 20.37 -10.19
C SER A 167 -0.74 21.27 -9.99
N ALA A 168 -0.97 22.59 -9.94
CA ALA A 168 0.04 23.55 -9.47
C ALA A 168 0.22 23.48 -7.94
N ALA A 169 -0.77 22.94 -7.22
CA ALA A 169 -0.70 22.70 -5.78
C ALA A 169 -0.09 21.34 -5.48
N VAL A 170 0.83 21.31 -4.51
CA VAL A 170 1.55 20.12 -4.07
C VAL A 170 1.32 19.96 -2.57
N ASP A 171 0.83 18.80 -2.16
CA ASP A 171 0.60 18.47 -0.75
C ASP A 171 1.57 17.37 -0.31
N VAL A 172 2.46 17.68 0.62
CA VAL A 172 3.37 16.71 1.22
C VAL A 172 2.79 16.30 2.58
N VAL A 173 2.42 15.04 2.66
CA VAL A 173 1.71 14.47 3.80
C VAL A 173 2.63 13.50 4.51
N ALA A 174 3.00 13.78 5.76
CA ALA A 174 3.77 12.85 6.58
C ALA A 174 2.85 12.00 7.46
N MET A 175 3.13 10.70 7.54
CA MET A 175 2.34 9.79 8.37
C MET A 175 3.16 8.66 8.97
N ARG A 176 2.74 8.19 10.14
CA ARG A 176 3.28 6.96 10.73
C ARG A 176 2.61 5.74 10.12
N ARG A 177 3.42 4.82 9.59
CA ARG A 177 2.98 3.50 9.14
C ARG A 177 2.61 2.64 10.34
N ARG A 178 1.33 2.29 10.45
CA ARG A 178 0.78 1.49 11.57
C ARG A 178 0.09 0.21 11.15
N ALA A 179 0.01 -0.04 9.84
CA ALA A 179 -1.13 -0.77 9.31
C ALA A 179 -0.85 -1.89 8.32
N ILE A 180 -1.74 -2.90 8.32
CA ILE A 180 -1.91 -3.84 7.21
C ILE A 180 -2.50 -3.12 6.01
N ALA A 181 -3.45 -2.20 6.22
CA ALA A 181 -4.00 -1.34 5.18
C ALA A 181 -3.92 0.14 5.62
N GLU A 182 -3.13 0.94 4.91
CA GLU A 182 -2.95 2.36 5.19
C GLU A 182 -3.87 3.21 4.29
N PRO A 183 -4.83 3.96 4.85
CA PRO A 183 -5.69 4.84 4.06
C PRO A 183 -4.93 6.13 3.70
N LEU A 184 -4.87 6.44 2.42
CA LEU A 184 -4.38 7.71 1.89
C LEU A 184 -5.58 8.53 1.42
N TRP A 185 -5.80 9.68 2.05
CA TRP A 185 -6.82 10.61 1.60
C TRP A 185 -6.33 11.36 0.36
N LEU A 186 -7.02 11.13 -0.74
CA LEU A 186 -6.73 11.73 -2.02
C LEU A 186 -7.51 13.04 -2.19
N SER A 187 -6.76 14.12 -2.42
CA SER A 187 -7.24 15.43 -2.84
C SER A 187 -7.45 15.46 -4.35
N GLY A 188 -8.60 15.98 -4.80
CA GLY A 188 -8.84 16.23 -6.22
C GLY A 188 -8.19 17.53 -6.74
N GLN A 189 -7.40 18.23 -5.91
CA GLN A 189 -6.91 19.58 -6.19
C GLN A 189 -5.39 19.71 -6.11
N ALA A 190 -4.65 18.69 -5.69
CA ALA A 190 -3.21 18.75 -5.49
C ALA A 190 -2.53 17.44 -5.89
N ASP A 191 -1.28 17.54 -6.36
CA ASP A 191 -0.38 16.40 -6.48
C ASP A 191 0.12 16.04 -5.07
N GLN A 192 -0.08 14.79 -4.64
CA GLN A 192 0.16 14.42 -3.24
C GLN A 192 1.35 13.49 -3.07
N TYR A 193 2.17 13.78 -2.06
CA TYR A 193 3.38 13.04 -1.71
C TYR A 193 3.23 12.55 -0.27
N PHE A 194 2.90 11.29 -0.11
CA PHE A 194 2.75 10.64 1.19
C PHE A 194 4.10 10.06 1.63
N LEU A 195 4.66 10.65 2.68
CA LEU A 195 5.89 10.23 3.34
C LEU A 195 5.52 9.32 4.51
N ARG A 196 5.97 8.06 4.44
CA ARG A 196 5.56 7.04 5.40
C ARG A 196 6.72 6.62 6.27
N PHE A 197 6.56 6.79 7.58
CA PHE A 197 7.63 6.57 8.54
C PHE A 197 7.30 5.46 9.53
N THR A 198 8.32 4.70 9.90
CA THR A 198 8.27 3.84 11.08
C THR A 198 8.39 4.66 12.36
N HIS A 199 8.03 4.09 13.50
CA HIS A 199 8.23 4.77 14.79
C HIS A 199 9.71 5.09 15.05
N ALA A 200 10.63 4.17 14.72
CA ALA A 200 12.05 4.38 14.91
C ALA A 200 12.57 5.59 14.11
N GLN A 201 12.11 5.76 12.87
CA GLN A 201 12.47 6.90 12.03
C GLN A 201 11.94 8.23 12.57
N LEU A 202 10.69 8.26 13.06
CA LEU A 202 10.10 9.46 13.65
C LEU A 202 10.76 9.86 14.98
N SER A 203 11.35 8.90 15.69
CA SER A 203 12.02 9.12 16.97
C SER A 203 13.50 9.47 16.83
N ASP A 204 14.04 9.60 15.61
CA ASP A 204 15.45 9.87 15.32
C ASP A 204 15.61 11.23 14.62
N PRO A 205 15.97 12.30 15.36
CA PRO A 205 16.10 13.65 14.80
C PRO A 205 17.19 13.78 13.73
N GLU A 206 18.36 13.14 13.94
CA GLU A 206 19.46 13.20 12.98
C GLU A 206 19.08 12.52 11.66
N TRP A 207 18.38 11.39 11.76
CA TRP A 207 17.84 10.70 10.59
C TRP A 207 16.82 11.57 9.84
N LEU A 208 15.92 12.26 10.56
CA LEU A 208 14.91 13.15 9.96
C LEU A 208 15.53 14.33 9.21
N GLU A 209 16.60 14.93 9.73
CA GLU A 209 17.33 16.00 9.04
C GLU A 209 17.93 15.51 7.72
N LEU A 210 18.65 14.38 7.76
CA LEU A 210 19.22 13.76 6.55
C LEU A 210 18.15 13.32 5.55
N TYR A 211 17.00 12.86 6.04
CA TYR A 211 15.85 12.52 5.21
C TYR A 211 15.27 13.78 4.54
N ALA A 212 15.06 14.86 5.29
CA ALA A 212 14.54 16.13 4.78
C ALA A 212 15.43 16.69 3.67
N GLU A 213 16.76 16.65 3.81
CA GLU A 213 17.69 17.04 2.75
C GLU A 213 17.55 16.20 1.47
N LYS A 214 17.43 14.88 1.62
CA LYS A 214 17.23 13.97 0.48
C LYS A 214 15.90 14.24 -0.21
N LEU A 215 14.83 14.44 0.55
CA LEU A 215 13.52 14.81 0.05
C LEU A 215 13.57 16.15 -0.70
N GLY A 216 14.21 17.18 -0.12
CA GLY A 216 14.38 18.48 -0.76
C GLY A 216 15.06 18.38 -2.12
N LYS A 217 16.14 17.59 -2.22
CA LYS A 217 16.82 17.30 -3.49
C LYS A 217 15.90 16.58 -4.48
N HIS A 218 15.11 15.61 -4.02
CA HIS A 218 14.15 14.88 -4.85
C HIS A 218 13.06 15.81 -5.40
N LEU A 219 12.42 16.61 -4.55
CA LEU A 219 11.37 17.55 -4.93
C LEU A 219 11.93 18.67 -5.83
N HIS A 220 13.11 19.20 -5.53
CA HIS A 220 13.79 20.17 -6.39
C HIS A 220 14.09 19.61 -7.78
N LYS A 221 14.55 18.35 -7.87
CA LYS A 221 14.76 17.69 -9.17
C LYS A 221 13.44 17.50 -9.93
N LYS A 222 12.35 17.22 -9.21
CA LYS A 222 11.04 16.95 -9.82
C LYS A 222 10.33 18.22 -10.30
N PHE A 223 10.35 19.28 -9.50
CA PHE A 223 9.67 20.54 -9.80
C PHE A 223 10.57 21.61 -10.42
N GLY A 224 11.89 21.48 -10.31
CA GLY A 224 12.86 22.44 -10.82
C GLY A 224 12.70 23.83 -10.18
N ARG A 225 12.55 24.87 -11.03
CA ARG A 225 12.26 26.25 -10.64
C ARG A 225 10.76 26.59 -10.68
N ARG A 226 9.89 25.60 -10.88
CA ARG A 226 8.46 25.85 -10.99
C ARG A 226 7.94 26.30 -9.63
N GLN A 227 7.30 27.47 -9.60
CA GLN A 227 6.62 27.93 -8.39
C GLN A 227 5.39 27.04 -8.19
N VAL A 228 5.46 26.19 -7.17
CA VAL A 228 4.37 25.32 -6.74
C VAL A 228 3.82 25.85 -5.43
N ASP A 229 2.51 25.72 -5.24
CA ASP A 229 1.88 26.02 -3.96
C ASP A 229 2.05 24.80 -3.05
N LEU A 230 3.09 24.84 -2.22
CA LEU A 230 3.49 23.71 -1.39
C LEU A 230 2.80 23.77 -0.02
N THR A 231 1.97 22.78 0.26
CA THR A 231 1.40 22.53 1.58
C THR A 231 2.13 21.37 2.24
N LEU A 232 2.45 21.52 3.53
CA LEU A 232 3.04 20.46 4.36
C LEU A 232 2.07 20.14 5.50
N ARG A 233 1.74 18.87 5.71
CA ARG A 233 0.88 18.46 6.83
C ARG A 233 1.21 17.08 7.38
N ALA A 234 0.97 16.90 8.66
CA ALA A 234 1.06 15.60 9.32
C ALA A 234 -0.34 14.98 9.42
N GLU A 235 -0.50 13.76 8.92
CA GLU A 235 -1.74 12.98 9.06
C GLU A 235 -1.84 12.31 10.45
N THR A 236 -0.70 12.10 11.10
CA THR A 236 -0.58 11.51 12.43
C THR A 236 0.24 12.43 13.34
N ALA A 237 -0.15 12.58 14.60
CA ALA A 237 0.53 13.44 15.56
C ALA A 237 2.05 13.16 15.67
N GLU A 238 2.46 11.88 15.58
CA GLU A 238 3.90 11.53 15.66
C GLU A 238 4.71 11.99 14.44
N ALA A 239 4.05 12.36 13.35
CA ALA A 239 4.70 12.83 12.14
C ALA A 239 4.85 14.37 12.12
N GLU A 240 4.36 15.09 13.14
CA GLU A 240 4.49 16.56 13.23
C GLU A 240 5.96 16.99 13.23
N GLY A 241 6.81 16.34 14.04
CA GLY A 241 8.25 16.65 14.07
C GLY A 241 8.96 16.39 12.74
N ALA A 242 8.50 15.41 11.95
CA ALA A 242 9.02 15.18 10.61
C ALA A 242 8.66 16.33 9.65
N ILE A 243 7.43 16.84 9.72
CA ILE A 243 7.00 18.00 8.94
C ILE A 243 7.79 19.25 9.31
N GLU A 244 8.05 19.49 10.60
CA GLU A 244 8.88 20.61 11.04
C GLU A 244 10.31 20.52 10.47
N ALA A 245 10.93 19.34 10.49
CA ALA A 245 12.24 19.12 9.89
C ALA A 245 12.24 19.38 8.38
N ILE A 246 11.20 18.90 7.68
CA ILE A 246 11.05 19.10 6.24
C ILE A 246 10.83 20.59 5.90
N ALA A 247 10.00 21.29 6.67
CA ALA A 247 9.72 22.71 6.47
C ALA A 247 10.98 23.57 6.55
N LYS A 248 11.93 23.24 7.44
CA LYS A 248 13.22 23.94 7.57
C LYS A 248 14.12 23.81 6.33
N VAL A 249 13.97 22.73 5.57
CA VAL A 249 14.78 22.48 4.36
C VAL A 249 14.11 23.03 3.10
N LEU A 250 12.77 23.06 3.08
CA LEU A 250 11.99 23.49 1.92
C LEU A 250 11.64 25.00 1.92
N GLY A 251 11.68 25.66 3.09
CA GLY A 251 11.56 27.12 3.22
C GLY A 251 12.86 27.84 2.87
#